data_AF-A0A1V4UT03-F1
#
_entry.id   AF-A0A1V4UT03-F1
#
_cell.length_a   1.000
_cell.length_b   1.000
_cell.length_c   1.000
_cell.angle_alpha   90.00
_cell.angle_beta   90.00
_cell.angle_gamma   90.00
#
_symmetry.space_group_name_H-M   'P 1'
#
loop_
_entity.id
_entity.type
_entity.pdbx_description
1 polymer ?
#
loop_
_entity_poly.entity_id
_entity_poly.type
_entity_poly.pdbx_seq_one_letter_code
_entity_poly.pdbx_strand_id
1 'polypeptide(L)'
;MTFISDIRYVAGVLVGLAIGDAMGAPFEGTPEHPGFTGNFLPGGRMARKSGSYTDDTLQALALAESLASCGGYCPEDFMGRLIRDFDLTPFWYGPTSGAVFQRVRAGVPLHAAARIVHEERGGGHQ
;
A
#
# COMPACT_ATOMS: atom_id res chain seq x y z
N MET A 1 -9.54 -7.43 -31.78
CA MET A 1 -10.39 -6.79 -30.74
C MET A 1 -9.81 -7.15 -29.37
N THR A 2 -8.59 -6.69 -29.11
CA THR A 2 -7.73 -7.05 -27.94
C THR A 2 -7.52 -5.84 -27.02
N PHE A 3 -7.51 -4.64 -27.60
CA PHE A 3 -7.34 -3.37 -26.88
C PHE A 3 -8.40 -3.11 -25.79
N ILE A 4 -9.65 -3.53 -26.03
CA ILE A 4 -10.75 -3.37 -25.06
C ILE A 4 -10.67 -4.40 -23.92
N SER A 5 -10.07 -5.58 -24.14
CA SER A 5 -9.91 -6.58 -23.07
C SER A 5 -8.73 -6.23 -22.15
N ASP A 6 -7.63 -5.72 -22.70
CA ASP A 6 -6.42 -5.41 -21.92
C ASP A 6 -6.66 -4.32 -20.87
N ILE A 7 -7.38 -3.25 -21.22
CA ILE A 7 -7.71 -2.19 -20.25
C ILE A 7 -8.65 -2.70 -19.14
N ARG A 8 -9.52 -3.66 -19.45
CA ARG A 8 -10.42 -4.28 -18.46
C ARG A 8 -9.65 -5.15 -17.48
N TYR A 9 -8.61 -5.86 -17.93
CA TYR A 9 -7.78 -6.66 -17.05
C TYR A 9 -6.94 -5.78 -16.13
N VAL A 10 -6.31 -4.73 -16.66
CA VAL A 10 -5.51 -3.79 -15.86
C VAL A 10 -6.37 -3.07 -14.82
N ALA A 11 -7.54 -2.55 -15.22
CA ALA A 11 -8.49 -1.94 -14.29
C ALA A 11 -8.99 -2.96 -13.25
N GLY A 12 -9.28 -4.19 -13.68
CA GLY A 12 -9.70 -5.28 -12.81
C GLY A 12 -8.66 -5.65 -11.75
N VAL A 13 -7.36 -5.57 -12.06
CA VAL A 13 -6.28 -5.80 -11.09
C VAL A 13 -6.30 -4.75 -9.99
N LEU A 14 -6.36 -3.46 -10.34
CA LEU A 14 -6.37 -2.38 -9.33
C LEU A 14 -7.65 -2.39 -8.50
N VAL A 15 -8.81 -2.60 -9.12
CA VAL A 15 -10.09 -2.73 -8.41
C VAL A 15 -10.11 -3.97 -7.53
N GLY A 16 -9.60 -5.10 -8.03
CA GLY A 16 -9.50 -6.35 -7.26
C GLY A 16 -8.59 -6.21 -6.04
N LEU A 17 -7.44 -5.52 -6.18
CA LEU A 17 -6.57 -5.16 -5.06
C LEU A 17 -7.32 -4.34 -4.02
N ALA A 18 -8.01 -3.28 -4.43
CA ALA A 18 -8.76 -2.41 -3.50
C ALA A 18 -9.91 -3.15 -2.80
N ILE A 19 -10.59 -4.07 -3.50
CA ILE A 19 -11.62 -4.94 -2.91
C ILE A 19 -10.98 -5.87 -1.86
N GLY A 20 -9.87 -6.52 -2.20
CA GLY A 20 -9.16 -7.44 -1.30
C GLY A 20 -8.67 -6.73 -0.03
N ASP A 21 -8.05 -5.56 -0.19
CA ASP A 21 -7.61 -4.68 0.89
C ASP A 21 -8.80 -4.32 1.80
N ALA A 22 -9.86 -3.74 1.25
CA ALA A 22 -11.02 -3.31 2.05
C ALA A 22 -11.77 -4.49 2.72
N MET A 23 -11.73 -5.70 2.14
CA MET A 23 -12.31 -6.90 2.77
C MET A 23 -11.38 -7.52 3.84
N GLY A 24 -10.07 -7.41 3.68
CA GLY A 24 -9.08 -7.96 4.61
C GLY A 24 -8.80 -7.07 5.81
N ALA A 25 -8.85 -5.74 5.63
CA ALA A 25 -8.50 -4.75 6.65
C ALA A 25 -9.21 -4.93 8.01
N PRO A 26 -10.49 -5.33 8.10
CA PRO A 26 -11.16 -5.61 9.37
C PRO A 26 -10.53 -6.74 10.20
N PHE A 27 -9.77 -7.63 9.56
CA PHE A 27 -9.20 -8.85 10.15
C PHE A 27 -7.67 -8.79 10.32
N GLU A 28 -7.06 -7.67 9.98
CA GLU A 28 -5.61 -7.51 10.12
C GLU A 28 -5.20 -7.61 11.60
N GLY A 29 -4.32 -8.57 11.92
CA GLY A 29 -3.83 -8.81 13.28
C GLY A 29 -4.79 -9.60 14.18
N THR A 30 -5.89 -10.14 13.65
CA THR A 30 -6.77 -11.03 14.40
C THR A 30 -6.42 -12.51 14.14
N PRO A 31 -6.42 -13.39 15.16
CA PRO A 31 -6.20 -14.83 14.97
C PRO A 31 -7.37 -15.52 14.28
N GLU A 32 -8.54 -14.90 14.27
CA GLU A 32 -9.74 -15.41 13.62
C GLU A 32 -9.82 -14.93 12.17
N HIS A 33 -10.00 -15.89 11.25
CA HIS A 33 -10.45 -15.63 9.89
C HIS A 33 -11.90 -16.10 9.80
N PRO A 34 -12.90 -15.22 9.61
CA PRO A 34 -14.31 -15.63 9.60
C PRO A 34 -14.72 -16.41 8.33
N GLY A 35 -13.76 -16.78 7.47
CA GLY A 35 -14.04 -17.26 6.12
C GLY A 35 -14.54 -16.14 5.21
N PHE A 36 -15.04 -16.51 4.03
CA PHE A 36 -15.58 -15.55 3.08
C PHE A 36 -16.92 -14.97 3.56
N THR A 37 -16.94 -13.68 3.88
CA THR A 37 -18.13 -13.00 4.41
C THR A 37 -19.08 -12.51 3.31
N GLY A 38 -18.59 -12.41 2.06
CA GLY A 38 -19.32 -11.84 0.92
C GLY A 38 -19.68 -10.35 1.05
N ASN A 39 -19.32 -9.69 2.14
CA ASN A 39 -19.70 -8.33 2.47
C ASN A 39 -18.51 -7.52 2.99
N PHE A 40 -18.49 -6.22 2.73
CA PHE A 40 -17.56 -5.30 3.36
C PHE A 40 -17.97 -5.04 4.81
N LEU A 41 -17.07 -5.32 5.75
CA LEU A 41 -17.29 -5.13 7.17
C LEU A 41 -16.53 -3.91 7.69
N PRO A 42 -17.05 -3.22 8.73
CA PRO A 42 -16.32 -2.13 9.38
C PRO A 42 -15.27 -2.69 10.35
N GLY A 43 -14.42 -1.81 10.88
CA GLY A 43 -13.44 -2.15 11.92
C GLY A 43 -12.02 -2.38 11.40
N GLY A 44 -11.28 -3.26 12.11
CA GLY A 44 -9.84 -3.48 11.93
C GLY A 44 -9.01 -2.72 12.96
N ARG A 45 -7.69 -2.67 12.74
CA ARG A 45 -6.74 -1.94 13.62
C ARG A 45 -7.11 -0.46 13.79
N MET A 46 -7.88 0.07 12.85
CA MET A 46 -8.48 1.38 12.90
C MET A 46 -9.99 1.26 12.75
N ALA A 47 -10.78 2.12 13.41
CA ALA A 47 -12.24 2.15 13.29
C ALA A 47 -12.69 2.66 11.91
N ARG A 48 -12.54 1.83 10.87
CA ARG A 48 -12.86 2.14 9.47
C ARG A 48 -14.32 1.81 9.15
N LYS A 49 -14.89 2.54 8.19
CA LYS A 49 -16.21 2.25 7.61
C LYS A 49 -16.09 1.07 6.65
N SER A 50 -17.17 0.30 6.48
CA SER A 50 -17.27 -0.75 5.46
C SER A 50 -16.83 -0.25 4.08
N GLY A 51 -15.94 -0.99 3.44
CA GLY A 51 -15.43 -0.70 2.09
C GLY A 51 -14.30 0.32 2.05
N SER A 52 -13.80 0.79 3.20
CA SER A 52 -12.63 1.66 3.24
C SER A 52 -11.37 0.84 3.01
N TYR A 53 -10.57 1.24 2.02
CA TYR A 53 -9.25 0.67 1.75
C TYR A 53 -8.17 1.24 2.71
N THR A 54 -6.95 0.70 2.64
CA THR A 54 -5.81 1.05 3.51
C THR A 54 -4.59 1.52 2.71
N ASP A 55 -3.41 1.49 3.34
CA ASP A 55 -2.16 1.87 2.69
C ASP A 55 -1.82 0.96 1.51
N ASP A 56 -2.24 -0.31 1.50
CA ASP A 56 -2.06 -1.21 0.36
C ASP A 56 -2.59 -0.60 -0.95
N THR A 57 -3.82 -0.10 -0.94
CA THR A 57 -4.42 0.56 -2.11
C THR A 57 -3.72 1.89 -2.43
N LEU A 58 -3.33 2.68 -1.42
CA LEU A 58 -2.61 3.93 -1.65
C LEU A 58 -1.24 3.68 -2.31
N GLN A 59 -0.49 2.68 -1.86
CA GLN A 59 0.80 2.32 -2.44
C GLN A 59 0.65 1.84 -3.88
N ALA A 60 -0.38 1.04 -4.18
CA ALA A 60 -0.67 0.59 -5.54
C ALA A 60 -1.04 1.75 -6.47
N LEU A 61 -1.86 2.70 -6.00
CA LEU A 61 -2.21 3.91 -6.76
C LEU A 61 -0.98 4.79 -7.00
N ALA A 62 -0.15 5.02 -5.97
CA ALA A 62 1.09 5.78 -6.10
C ALA A 62 2.01 5.17 -7.18
N LEU A 63 2.15 3.84 -7.22
CA LEU A 63 2.93 3.17 -8.26
C LEU A 63 2.31 3.32 -9.65
N ALA A 64 0.99 3.09 -9.78
CA ALA A 64 0.28 3.19 -11.04
C ALA A 64 0.34 4.62 -11.63
N GLU A 65 0.14 5.64 -10.79
CA GLU A 65 0.26 7.04 -11.19
C GLU A 65 1.69 7.40 -11.60
N SER A 66 2.70 6.89 -10.89
CA SER A 66 4.11 7.11 -11.23
C SER A 66 4.45 6.51 -12.59
N LEU A 67 4.07 5.25 -12.82
CA LEU A 67 4.26 4.57 -14.11
C LEU A 67 3.59 5.33 -15.26
N ALA A 68 2.35 5.80 -15.04
CA ALA A 68 1.61 6.56 -16.03
C ALA A 68 2.23 7.94 -16.31
N SER A 69 2.71 8.63 -15.27
CA SER A 69 3.28 9.98 -15.39
C SER A 69 4.69 9.96 -15.99
N CYS A 70 5.50 8.97 -15.62
CA CYS A 70 6.90 8.88 -16.02
C CYS A 70 7.12 8.05 -17.30
N GLY A 71 6.10 7.31 -17.78
CA GLY A 71 6.23 6.40 -18.92
C GLY A 71 7.13 5.18 -18.65
N GLY A 72 7.35 4.86 -17.38
CA GLY A 72 8.27 3.84 -16.91
C GLY A 72 8.49 3.91 -15.40
N TYR A 73 9.27 2.99 -14.84
CA TYR A 73 9.56 2.99 -13.42
C TYR A 73 10.51 4.14 -13.05
N CYS A 74 10.04 5.06 -12.21
CA CYS A 74 10.82 6.14 -11.63
C CYS A 74 10.79 6.03 -10.09
N PRO A 75 11.87 5.52 -9.46
CA PRO A 75 11.87 5.30 -8.02
C PRO A 75 11.74 6.60 -7.22
N GLU A 76 12.23 7.71 -7.74
CA GLU A 76 12.16 9.02 -7.11
C GLU A 76 10.73 9.57 -7.08
N ASP A 77 10.02 9.53 -8.21
CA ASP A 77 8.61 9.95 -8.29
C ASP A 77 7.73 9.02 -7.44
N PHE A 78 7.93 7.70 -7.54
CA PHE A 78 7.17 6.74 -6.74
C PHE A 78 7.37 6.96 -5.24
N MET A 79 8.62 7.08 -4.76
CA MET A 79 8.88 7.35 -3.35
C MET A 79 8.31 8.70 -2.91
N GLY A 80 8.37 9.73 -3.76
CA GLY A 80 7.76 11.03 -3.48
C GLY A 80 6.26 10.93 -3.21
N ARG A 81 5.53 10.13 -4.01
CA ARG A 81 4.10 9.86 -3.82
C ARG A 81 3.83 9.07 -2.54
N LEU A 82 4.61 8.03 -2.26
CA LEU A 82 4.51 7.27 -1.01
C LEU A 82 4.69 8.14 0.23
N ILE A 83 5.70 9.01 0.22
CA ILE A 83 5.97 9.94 1.33
C ILE A 83 4.84 10.95 1.48
N ARG A 84 4.33 11.51 0.37
CA ARG A 84 3.18 12.43 0.41
C ARG A 84 1.96 11.77 1.05
N ASP A 85 1.63 10.54 0.65
CA ASP A 85 0.46 9.84 1.18
C ASP A 85 0.68 9.42 2.64
N PHE A 86 1.92 9.03 3.00
CA PHE A 86 2.33 8.78 4.39
C PHE A 86 2.20 10.04 5.27
N ASP A 87 2.57 11.21 4.78
CA ASP A 87 2.47 12.45 5.56
C ASP A 87 1.00 12.83 5.85
N LEU A 88 0.05 12.43 4.99
CA LEU A 88 -1.38 12.65 5.18
C LEU A 88 -2.00 11.63 6.15
N THR A 89 -1.59 10.36 6.07
CA THR A 89 -2.15 9.25 6.85
C THR A 89 -1.06 8.35 7.45
N PRO A 90 -0.19 8.87 8.34
CA PRO A 90 0.98 8.14 8.80
C PRO A 90 0.64 6.87 9.59
N PHE A 91 -0.52 6.89 10.25
CA PHE A 91 -1.05 5.81 11.07
C PHE A 91 -1.65 4.66 10.24
N TRP A 92 -1.74 4.79 8.91
CA TRP A 92 -2.12 3.67 8.02
C TRP A 92 -0.93 2.78 7.71
N TYR A 93 0.30 3.28 7.78
CA TYR A 93 1.47 2.55 7.34
C TYR A 93 2.10 1.74 8.47
N GLY A 94 2.56 0.54 8.14
CA GLY A 94 3.31 -0.30 9.05
C GLY A 94 4.64 0.32 9.52
N PRO A 95 5.19 -0.16 10.65
CA PRO A 95 6.39 0.42 11.27
C PRO A 95 7.64 0.38 10.37
N THR A 96 7.75 -0.61 9.51
CA THR A 96 8.87 -0.75 8.55
C THR A 96 8.76 0.30 7.45
N SER A 97 7.62 0.40 6.78
CA SER A 97 7.38 1.40 5.71
C SER A 97 7.56 2.81 6.23
N GLY A 98 6.96 3.13 7.38
CA GLY A 98 7.12 4.43 8.03
C GLY A 98 8.58 4.77 8.34
N ALA A 99 9.37 3.80 8.82
CA ALA A 99 10.81 4.01 9.05
C ALA A 99 11.58 4.24 7.75
N VAL A 100 11.26 3.52 6.67
CA VAL A 100 11.89 3.75 5.35
C VAL A 100 11.60 5.16 4.86
N PHE A 101 10.35 5.60 4.91
CA PHE A 101 9.95 6.95 4.48
C PHE A 101 10.66 8.03 5.29
N GLN A 102 10.75 7.87 6.62
CA GLN A 102 11.48 8.79 7.48
C GLN A 102 12.98 8.87 7.12
N ARG A 103 13.61 7.74 6.78
CA ARG A 103 15.02 7.72 6.35
C ARG A 103 15.23 8.45 5.04
N VAL A 104 14.37 8.20 4.05
CA VAL A 104 14.43 8.92 2.78
C VAL A 104 14.25 10.43 3.00
N ARG A 105 13.28 10.83 3.84
CA ARG A 105 13.08 12.24 4.21
C ARG A 105 14.31 12.86 4.89
N ALA A 106 15.08 12.08 5.64
CA ALA A 106 16.33 12.51 6.27
C ALA A 106 17.52 12.57 5.28
N GLY A 107 17.30 12.33 3.99
CA GLY A 107 18.32 12.38 2.94
C GLY A 107 19.05 11.06 2.69
N VAL A 108 18.60 9.94 3.30
CA VAL A 108 19.16 8.62 3.00
C VAL A 108 18.78 8.23 1.57
N PRO A 109 19.73 7.80 0.72
CA PRO A 109 19.42 7.35 -0.64
C PRO A 109 18.40 6.20 -0.66
N LEU A 110 17.48 6.22 -1.64
CA LEU A 110 16.37 5.27 -1.77
C LEU A 110 16.83 3.80 -1.68
N HIS A 111 17.88 3.45 -2.43
CA HIS A 111 18.42 2.10 -2.49
C HIS A 111 19.02 1.63 -1.14
N ALA A 112 19.41 2.56 -0.26
CA ALA A 112 19.98 2.25 1.04
C ALA A 112 18.94 2.24 2.17
N ALA A 113 17.89 3.05 2.06
CA ALA A 113 16.92 3.25 3.14
C ALA A 113 16.25 1.94 3.60
N ALA A 114 15.73 1.14 2.66
CA ALA A 114 15.09 -0.15 2.98
C ALA A 114 16.05 -1.14 3.63
N ARG A 115 17.28 -1.23 3.11
CA ARG A 115 18.33 -2.10 3.67
C ARG A 115 18.68 -1.71 5.10
N ILE A 116 18.91 -0.42 5.36
CA ILE A 116 19.28 0.05 6.70
C ILE A 116 18.15 -0.22 7.70
N VAL A 117 16.89 0.04 7.31
CA VAL A 117 15.74 -0.25 8.20
C VAL A 117 15.63 -1.75 8.50
N HIS A 118 15.87 -2.61 7.50
CA HIS A 118 15.89 -4.06 7.68
C HIS A 118 17.00 -4.51 8.64
N GLU A 119 18.22 -3.96 8.49
CA GLU A 119 19.36 -4.26 9.37
C GLU A 119 19.10 -3.84 10.83
N GLU A 120 18.38 -2.74 11.05
CA GLU A 120 18.08 -2.23 12.40
C GLU A 120 16.93 -2.93 13.11
N ARG A 121 15.89 -3.33 12.36
CA ARG A 121 14.63 -3.82 12.94
C ARG A 121 14.41 -5.32 12.77
N GLY A 122 15.24 -5.98 11.94
CA GLY A 122 14.96 -7.31 11.42
C GLY A 122 13.92 -7.27 10.29
N GLY A 123 13.73 -8.41 9.60
CA GLY A 123 12.57 -8.60 8.73
C GLY A 123 11.26 -8.41 9.51
N GLY A 124 10.15 -8.11 8.84
CA GLY A 124 8.83 -7.85 9.45
C GLY A 124 8.22 -9.08 10.13
N HIS A 125 8.87 -9.58 11.18
CA HIS A 125 8.40 -10.62 12.08
C HIS A 125 8.40 -10.00 13.49
N GLN A 126 7.45 -9.10 13.73
CA GLN A 126 7.06 -8.63 15.06
C GLN A 126 5.55 -8.67 15.15
#